data_AF-A0A1X0IRT9-F1
#
_entry.id   AF-A0A1X0IRT9-F1
#
_cell.length_a   1.000
_cell.length_b   1.000
_cell.length_c   1.000
_cell.angle_alpha   90.00
_cell.angle_beta   90.00
_cell.angle_gamma   90.00
#
_symmetry.space_group_name_H-M   'P 1'
#
loop_
_entity.id
_entity.type
_entity.pdbx_description
1 polymer ?
#
loop_
_entity_poly.entity_id
_entity_poly.type
_entity_poly.pdbx_seq_one_letter_code
_entity_poly.pdbx_strand_id
1 'polypeptide(L)'
;MPYINLLDRAEFNTAAVHRFIVEECGFPVTLTKVELAAAAGELETVRATHHNRYSRRMALRWLESLGVAVDWDIANDEARRELARLAQREAEAELAELDS
;
A
#
# COMPACT_ATOMS: atom_id res chain seq x y z
N MET A 1 2.49 0.74 22.67
CA MET A 1 2.08 0.07 21.42
C MET A 1 3.12 0.40 20.36
N PRO A 2 3.66 -0.57 19.61
CA PRO A 2 4.61 -0.26 18.54
C PRO A 2 3.87 0.60 17.51
N TYR A 3 4.38 1.81 17.28
CA TYR A 3 3.90 2.69 16.21
C TYR A 3 4.26 2.04 14.88
N ILE A 4 3.38 1.18 14.36
CA ILE A 4 3.50 0.70 12.99
C ILE A 4 3.23 1.91 12.11
N ASN A 5 4.25 2.36 11.37
CA ASN A 5 4.07 3.38 10.36
C ASN A 5 3.01 2.87 9.37
N LEU A 6 2.05 3.72 9.04
CA LEU A 6 0.90 3.35 8.22
C LEU A 6 1.32 2.87 6.84
N LEU A 7 2.41 3.43 6.32
CA LEU A 7 3.00 3.01 5.05
C LEU A 7 3.70 1.66 5.11
N ASP A 8 3.93 1.10 6.31
CA ASP A 8 4.58 -0.19 6.55
C ASP A 8 3.63 -1.36 6.74
N ARG A 9 2.32 -1.11 6.71
CA ARG A 9 1.36 -2.20 6.73
C ARG A 9 1.55 -3.08 5.50
N ALA A 10 1.66 -4.38 5.76
CA ALA A 10 1.81 -5.41 4.74
C ALA A 10 0.44 -5.71 4.10
N GLU A 11 0.02 -4.85 3.16
CA GLU A 11 -1.34 -4.84 2.61
C GLU A 11 -1.41 -5.54 1.23
N PHE A 12 -0.38 -5.37 0.41
CA PHE A 12 -0.46 -5.66 -1.02
C PHE A 12 0.09 -7.03 -1.42
N ASN A 13 -0.53 -7.62 -2.44
CA ASN A 13 0.12 -8.56 -3.34
C ASN A 13 0.61 -7.81 -4.60
N THR A 14 1.34 -8.47 -5.50
CA THR A 14 1.92 -7.85 -6.70
C THR A 14 0.88 -7.16 -7.59
N ALA A 15 -0.32 -7.75 -7.73
CA ALA A 15 -1.42 -7.15 -8.48
C ALA A 15 -1.98 -5.88 -7.81
N ALA A 16 -2.05 -5.86 -6.48
CA ALA A 16 -2.47 -4.69 -5.72
C ALA A 16 -1.41 -3.58 -5.77
N VAL A 17 -0.11 -3.92 -5.77
CA VAL A 17 0.97 -2.95 -6.02
C VAL A 17 0.80 -2.30 -7.39
N HIS A 18 0.55 -3.09 -8.44
CA HIS A 18 0.30 -2.56 -9.77
C HIS A 18 -0.88 -1.59 -9.80
N ARG A 19 -2.04 -1.97 -9.21
CA ARG A 19 -3.20 -1.08 -9.14
C ARG A 19 -2.90 0.21 -8.38
N PHE A 20 -2.26 0.11 -7.21
CA PHE A 20 -1.85 1.27 -6.43
C PHE A 20 -1.00 2.24 -7.26
N ILE A 21 0.01 1.73 -7.97
CA ILE A 21 0.90 2.56 -8.79
C ILE A 21 0.17 3.22 -9.97
N VAL A 22 -0.69 2.47 -10.66
CA VAL A 22 -1.39 2.97 -11.85
C VAL A 22 -2.53 3.92 -11.47
N GLU A 23 -3.35 3.54 -10.49
CA GLU A 23 -4.60 4.23 -10.14
C GLU A 23 -4.36 5.36 -9.14
N GLU A 24 -3.53 5.14 -8.11
CA GLU A 24 -3.29 6.15 -7.06
C GLU A 24 -2.08 7.03 -7.41
N CYS A 25 -0.96 6.44 -7.84
CA CYS A 25 0.23 7.22 -8.20
C CYS A 25 0.21 7.77 -9.63
N GLY A 26 -0.74 7.36 -10.47
CA GLY A 26 -0.86 7.81 -11.86
C GLY A 26 0.34 7.43 -12.75
N PHE A 27 1.14 6.44 -12.35
CA PHE A 27 2.35 6.05 -13.08
C PHE A 27 2.07 4.83 -13.98
N PRO A 28 2.20 4.96 -15.31
CA PRO A 28 1.85 3.88 -16.23
C PRO A 28 2.92 2.78 -16.19
N VAL A 29 2.64 1.72 -15.45
CA VAL A 29 3.48 0.51 -15.36
C VAL A 29 2.66 -0.72 -15.72
N THR A 30 3.28 -1.71 -16.35
CA THR A 30 2.62 -3.00 -16.61
C THR A 30 2.75 -3.92 -15.41
N LEU A 31 1.76 -4.79 -15.20
CA LEU A 31 1.81 -5.80 -14.12
C LEU A 31 3.09 -6.65 -14.22
N THR A 32 3.48 -7.05 -15.44
CA THR A 32 4.70 -7.82 -15.69
C THR A 32 5.95 -7.11 -15.18
N LYS A 33 6.04 -5.77 -15.32
CA LYS A 33 7.19 -5.02 -14.80
C LYS A 33 7.24 -5.03 -13.27
N VAL A 34 6.08 -4.98 -12.60
CA VAL A 34 5.98 -5.11 -11.15
C VAL A 34 6.38 -6.53 -10.70
N GLU A 35 5.93 -7.56 -11.41
CA GLU A 35 6.30 -8.95 -11.13
C GLU A 35 7.80 -9.21 -11.32
N LEU A 36 8.39 -8.65 -12.38
CA LEU A 36 9.84 -8.73 -12.60
C LEU A 36 10.62 -8.03 -11.50
N ALA A 37 10.21 -6.83 -11.08
CA ALA A 37 10.85 -6.12 -9.99
C ALA A 37 10.71 -6.86 -8.64
N ALA A 38 9.56 -7.50 -8.40
CA ALA A 38 9.37 -8.38 -7.25
C ALA A 38 10.28 -9.61 -7.30
N ALA A 39 10.43 -10.24 -8.47
CA ALA A 39 11.30 -11.41 -8.65
C ALA A 39 12.79 -11.04 -8.57
N ALA A 40 13.17 -9.85 -9.02
CA ALA A 40 14.52 -9.30 -8.93
C ALA A 40 14.89 -8.82 -7.51
N GLY A 41 13.91 -8.72 -6.59
CA GLY A 41 14.12 -8.23 -5.23
C GLY A 41 14.23 -6.70 -5.14
N GLU A 42 13.85 -5.97 -6.19
CA GLU A 42 13.79 -4.50 -6.19
C GLU A 42 12.62 -3.98 -5.35
N LEU A 43 11.51 -4.73 -5.34
CA LEU A 43 10.45 -4.55 -4.36
C LEU A 43 10.81 -5.35 -3.11
N GLU A 44 11.26 -4.64 -2.07
CA GLU A 44 11.40 -5.23 -0.74
C GLU A 44 10.04 -5.83 -0.31
N THR A 45 10.06 -6.98 0.37
CA THR A 45 8.83 -7.69 0.79
C THR A 45 8.86 -8.05 2.25
N VAL A 46 7.69 -8.10 2.88
CA VAL A 46 7.51 -8.69 4.20
C VAL A 46 6.88 -10.07 4.02
N ARG A 47 7.51 -11.11 4.57
CA ARG A 47 6.88 -12.44 4.66
C ARG A 47 5.78 -12.38 5.71
N ALA A 48 4.54 -12.46 5.27
CA ALA A 48 3.37 -12.59 6.14
C ALA A 48 2.64 -13.89 5.78
N THR A 49 2.46 -14.77 6.76
CA THR A 49 1.62 -15.98 6.64
C THR A 49 1.84 -16.74 5.32
N HIS A 50 3.10 -17.11 5.03
CA HIS A 50 3.56 -17.85 3.84
C HIS A 50 3.50 -17.13 2.48
N HIS A 51 3.00 -15.90 2.42
CA HIS A 51 2.98 -15.10 1.19
C HIS A 51 3.88 -13.87 1.30
N ASN A 52 4.48 -13.47 0.18
CA ASN A 52 5.15 -12.18 0.10
C ASN A 52 4.08 -11.09 0.03
N ARG A 53 4.12 -10.18 0.99
CA ARG A 53 3.30 -8.97 1.01
C ARG A 53 4.19 -7.75 0.84
N TYR A 54 3.61 -6.71 0.25
CA TYR A 54 4.26 -5.44 0.00
C TYR A 54 3.52 -4.35 0.75
N SER A 55 4.26 -3.35 1.21
CA SER A 55 3.68 -2.16 1.82
C SER A 55 3.62 -1.00 0.82
N ARG A 56 2.82 0.03 1.13
CA ARG A 56 2.81 1.28 0.32
C ARG A 56 4.20 1.91 0.26
N ARG A 57 4.94 1.90 1.38
CA ARG A 57 6.31 2.44 1.40
C ARG A 57 7.22 1.71 0.42
N MET A 58 7.11 0.38 0.34
CA MET A 58 7.92 -0.43 -0.58
C MET A 58 7.59 -0.10 -2.04
N ALA A 59 6.31 0.02 -2.37
CA ALA A 59 5.87 0.43 -3.72
C ALA A 59 6.36 1.84 -4.09
N LEU A 60 6.24 2.80 -3.17
CA LEU A 60 6.68 4.19 -3.38
C LEU A 60 8.21 4.29 -3.49
N ARG A 61 8.98 3.55 -2.67
CA ARG A 61 10.45 3.47 -2.81
C ARG A 61 10.88 2.88 -4.13
N TRP A 62 10.17 1.86 -4.61
CA TRP A 62 10.43 1.32 -5.94
C TRP A 62 10.17 2.37 -7.03
N LEU A 63 9.08 3.14 -6.94
CA LEU A 63 8.84 4.28 -7.84
C LEU A 63 9.96 5.34 -7.78
N GLU A 64 10.46 5.70 -6.60
CA GLU A 64 11.61 6.60 -6.48
C GLU A 64 12.85 6.05 -7.19
N SER A 65 13.12 4.75 -7.07
CA SER A 65 14.24 4.10 -7.76
C SER A 65 14.12 4.16 -9.29
N LEU A 66 12.90 4.28 -9.81
CA LEU A 66 12.62 4.49 -11.24
C LEU A 66 12.71 5.97 -11.66
N GLY A 67 13.03 6.88 -10.74
CA GLY A 67 13.17 8.31 -10.98
C GLY A 67 11.88 9.12 -10.79
N VAL A 68 10.84 8.54 -10.20
CA VAL A 68 9.61 9.27 -9.86
C VAL A 68 9.84 10.04 -8.55
N ALA A 69 9.62 11.36 -8.56
CA ALA A 69 9.66 12.13 -7.32
C ALA A 69 8.46 11.77 -6.44
N VAL A 70 8.72 11.23 -5.25
CA VAL A 70 7.67 10.91 -4.27
C VAL A 70 7.63 12.00 -3.21
N ASP A 71 6.48 12.62 -3.06
CA ASP A 71 6.19 13.49 -1.92
C ASP A 71 5.75 12.63 -0.73
N TRP A 72 6.68 12.38 0.18
CA TRP A 72 6.47 11.54 1.34
C TRP A 72 5.50 12.15 2.37
N ASP A 73 5.37 13.47 2.41
CA ASP A 73 4.44 14.14 3.32
C ASP A 73 3.01 13.92 2.84
N ILE A 74 2.78 14.10 1.53
CA ILE A 74 1.48 13.80 0.90
C ILE A 74 1.14 12.32 1.05
N ALA A 75 2.08 11.41 0.78
CA ALA A 75 1.85 9.97 0.90
C ALA A 75 1.46 9.56 2.34
N ASN A 76 2.09 10.16 3.35
CA ASN A 76 1.73 9.92 4.75
C ASN A 76 0.34 10.45 5.08
N ASP A 77 -0.01 11.65 4.61
CA ASP A 77 -1.32 12.25 4.86
C ASP A 77 -2.45 11.49 4.17
N GLU A 78 -2.24 10.97 2.96
CA GLU A 78 -3.19 10.08 2.28
C GLU A 78 -3.37 8.76 3.03
N ALA A 79 -2.28 8.14 3.48
CA ALA A 79 -2.36 6.93 4.29
C ALA A 79 -3.14 7.15 5.61
N ARG A 80 -2.98 8.32 6.24
CA ARG A 80 -3.75 8.72 7.42
C ARG A 80 -5.23 8.90 7.10
N ARG A 81 -5.56 9.61 6.01
CA ARG A 81 -6.94 9.82 5.57
C ARG A 81 -7.65 8.51 5.26
N GLU A 82 -6.95 7.58 4.61
CA GLU A 82 -7.53 6.28 4.26
C GLU A 82 -7.85 5.44 5.51
N LEU A 83 -6.99 5.47 6.53
CA LEU A 83 -7.30 4.82 7.81
C LEU A 83 -8.46 5.48 8.54
N ALA A 84 -8.55 6.80 8.51
CA ALA A 84 -9.68 7.51 9.09
C ALA A 84 -11.00 7.06 8.43
N ARG A 85 -11.00 6.87 7.10
CA ARG A 85 -12.16 6.33 6.37
C ARG A 85 -12.46 4.88 6.74
N LEU A 86 -11.44 4.03 6.86
CA LEU A 86 -11.63 2.63 7.25
C LEU A 86 -12.20 2.52 8.67
N ALA A 87 -11.65 3.27 9.62
CA ALA A 87 -12.15 3.32 10.98
C ALA A 87 -13.59 3.83 11.05
N GLN A 88 -13.93 4.84 10.23
CA GLN A 88 -15.30 5.35 10.15
C GLN A 88 -16.26 4.28 9.59
N ARG A 89 -15.88 3.54 8.55
CA ARG A 89 -16.68 2.45 7.99
C ARG A 89 -16.88 1.30 8.98
N GLU A 90 -15.84 0.95 9.73
CA GLU A 90 -15.93 -0.07 10.79
C GLU A 90 -16.90 0.38 11.89
N ALA A 91 -16.82 1.64 12.33
CA ALA A 91 -17.74 2.19 13.31
C ALA A 91 -19.19 2.25 12.79
N GLU A 92 -19.40 2.60 11.51
CA GLU A 92 -20.72 2.58 10.87
C GLU A 92 -21.27 1.16 10.74
N ALA A 93 -20.43 0.17 10.44
CA ALA A 93 -20.83 -1.24 10.37
C ALA A 93 -21.19 -1.80 11.75
N GLU A 94 -20.41 -1.49 12.79
CA GLU A 94 -20.69 -1.91 14.17
C GLU A 94 -22.00 -1.30 14.70
N LEU A 95 -22.27 -0.03 14.39
CA LEU A 95 -23.56 0.61 14.68
C LEU A 95 -24.73 -0.05 13.94
N ALA A 96 -24.55 -0.40 12.66
CA ALA A 96 -25.58 -1.07 11.87
C ALA A 96 -25.88 -2.50 12.36
N GLU A 97 -24.90 -3.21 12.93
CA GLU A 97 -25.10 -4.52 13.55
C GLU A 97 -25.82 -4.44 14.91
N LEU A 98 -25.67 -3.34 15.66
CA LEU A 98 -26.34 -3.13 16.94
C LEU A 98 -27.82 -2.71 16.81
N ASP A 99 -28.20 -2.10 15.68
CA ASP A 99 -29.57 -1.69 15.36
C ASP A 99 -30.39 -2.80 14.64
N SER A 100 -29.80 -3.98 14.37
CA SER A 100 -30.45 -5.14 13.74
C SER A 100 -30.84 -6.25 14.73
#